data_AF-A0A1M4VUY8-F1
#
_entry.id   AF-A0A1M4VUY8-F1
#
_cell.length_a   1.000
_cell.length_b   1.000
_cell.length_c   1.000
_cell.angle_alpha   90.00
_cell.angle_beta   90.00
_cell.angle_gamma   90.00
#
_symmetry.space_group_name_H-M   'P 1'
#
loop_
_entity.id
_entity.type
_entity.pdbx_description
1 polymer ?
#
loop_
_entity_poly.entity_id
_entity_poly.type
_entity_poly.pdbx_seq_one_letter_code
_entity_poly.pdbx_strand_id
1 'polypeptide(L)'
;MWIWQQENWPNFTWDKNVIKPMLREARLNQGVLLGKMVSQSHDKKQSMLDTLLANIVNSSAIEGEKLNAFSVRSSLANKFGLTEENSFPTTEQTDGIAEIMIDAIENLDSTLSLKRILNWHEKLFPKGYAMLSPIMCGQLRGSEPMQVVSGRIDRPTIHFEAPPREVLDTELDHFIRWFNDSKKEASLDPLLRAAITQIWFVTLHTLNDGNGRITR
;
A
#
# COMPACT_ATOMS: atom_id res chain seq x y z
N MET A 1 -2.71 10.63 23.52
CA MET A 1 -1.67 9.58 23.43
C MET A 1 -1.97 8.77 22.20
N TRP A 2 -1.03 8.71 21.27
CA TRP A 2 -1.15 7.98 20.01
C TRP A 2 -0.71 6.52 20.17
N ILE A 3 -1.08 5.65 19.23
CA ILE A 3 -0.75 4.22 19.31
C ILE A 3 0.76 3.96 19.44
N TRP A 4 1.59 4.75 18.74
CA TRP A 4 3.05 4.63 18.79
C TRP A 4 3.68 5.11 20.10
N GLN A 5 2.91 5.80 20.94
CA GLN A 5 3.35 6.26 22.26
C GLN A 5 2.99 5.27 23.37
N GLN A 6 2.29 4.18 23.06
CA GLN A 6 1.97 3.16 24.05
C GLN A 6 3.22 2.35 24.40
N GLU A 7 3.32 1.92 25.67
CA GLU A 7 4.48 1.19 26.21
C GLU A 7 4.86 -0.05 25.39
N ASN A 8 3.85 -0.74 24.86
CA ASN A 8 4.06 -1.97 24.10
C ASN A 8 4.35 -1.72 22.62
N TRP A 9 4.38 -0.48 22.11
CA TRP A 9 4.69 -0.24 20.69
C TRP A 9 6.10 -0.77 20.33
N PRO A 10 6.29 -1.45 19.18
CA PRO A 10 5.30 -1.87 18.17
C PRO A 10 4.81 -3.34 18.35
N ASN A 11 4.86 -3.89 19.55
CA ASN A 11 4.39 -5.25 19.87
C ASN A 11 2.85 -5.31 19.90
N PHE A 12 2.25 -5.54 18.73
CA PHE A 12 0.80 -5.67 18.59
C PHE A 12 0.27 -6.91 19.33
N THR A 13 -0.85 -6.71 20.03
CA THR A 13 -1.62 -7.79 20.65
C THR A 13 -3.07 -7.71 20.18
N TRP A 14 -3.77 -8.84 20.18
CA TRP A 14 -5.15 -8.93 19.75
C TRP A 14 -5.90 -10.02 20.51
N ASP A 15 -7.21 -9.85 20.67
CA ASP A 15 -8.05 -10.89 21.24
C ASP A 15 -8.26 -12.01 20.23
N LYS A 16 -7.66 -13.18 20.52
CA LYS A 16 -7.79 -14.37 19.67
C LYS A 16 -9.23 -14.86 19.56
N ASN A 17 -10.08 -14.64 20.57
CA ASN A 17 -11.49 -15.06 20.53
C ASN A 17 -12.30 -14.20 19.56
N VAL A 18 -11.93 -12.94 19.38
CA VAL A 18 -12.55 -12.02 18.41
C VAL A 18 -12.01 -12.25 17.00
N ILE A 19 -10.69 -12.38 16.85
CA ILE A 19 -10.04 -12.45 15.53
C ILE A 19 -10.15 -13.83 14.87
N LYS A 20 -10.08 -14.94 15.63
CA LYS A 20 -10.12 -16.30 15.05
C LYS A 20 -11.39 -16.60 14.23
N PRO A 21 -12.62 -16.24 14.66
CA PRO A 21 -13.80 -16.37 13.83
C PRO A 21 -13.69 -15.64 12.49
N MET A 22 -13.24 -14.38 12.50
CA MET A 22 -13.10 -13.55 11.31
C MET A 22 -12.06 -14.12 10.33
N LEU A 23 -10.92 -14.61 10.85
CA LEU A 23 -9.90 -15.26 10.02
C LEU A 23 -10.45 -16.54 9.37
N ARG A 24 -11.23 -17.36 10.09
CA ARG A 24 -11.83 -18.58 9.54
C ARG A 24 -12.78 -18.27 8.39
N GLU A 25 -13.62 -17.26 8.54
CA GLU A 25 -14.54 -16.82 7.49
C GLU A 25 -13.78 -16.27 6.27
N ALA A 26 -12.78 -15.40 6.50
CA ALA A 26 -11.96 -14.85 5.42
C ALA A 26 -11.22 -15.95 4.63
N ARG A 27 -10.68 -16.97 5.32
CA ARG A 27 -10.02 -18.12 4.68
C ARG A 27 -11.00 -18.99 3.89
N LEU A 28 -12.20 -19.23 4.43
CA LEU A 28 -13.24 -19.95 3.69
C LEU A 28 -13.61 -19.20 2.40
N ASN A 29 -13.84 -17.89 2.48
CA ASN A 29 -14.17 -17.06 1.33
C ASN A 29 -13.03 -17.02 0.30
N GLN A 30 -11.77 -16.92 0.76
CA GLN A 30 -10.59 -17.02 -0.11
C GLN A 30 -10.54 -18.37 -0.83
N GLY A 31 -10.79 -19.48 -0.12
CA GLY A 31 -10.83 -20.83 -0.72
C GLY A 31 -11.95 -20.98 -1.74
N VAL A 32 -13.16 -20.47 -1.45
CA VAL A 32 -14.29 -20.46 -2.40
C VAL A 32 -13.94 -19.64 -3.65
N LEU A 33 -13.31 -18.48 -3.48
CA LEU A 33 -12.88 -17.65 -4.60
C LEU A 33 -11.85 -18.37 -5.48
N LEU A 34 -10.81 -18.96 -4.88
CA LEU A 34 -9.80 -19.73 -5.60
C LEU A 34 -10.41 -20.92 -6.35
N GLY A 35 -11.33 -21.65 -5.71
CA GLY A 35 -12.05 -22.76 -6.35
C GLY A 35 -12.86 -22.31 -7.57
N LYS A 36 -13.57 -21.17 -7.46
CA LYS A 36 -14.31 -20.57 -8.58
C LYS A 36 -13.37 -20.15 -9.71
N MET A 37 -12.24 -19.51 -9.39
CA MET A 37 -11.26 -19.06 -10.39
C MET A 37 -10.67 -20.23 -11.18
N VAL A 38 -10.38 -21.37 -10.53
CA VAL A 38 -9.85 -22.56 -11.22
C VAL A 38 -10.90 -23.23 -12.11
N SER A 39 -12.19 -23.12 -11.75
CA SER A 39 -13.29 -23.73 -12.51
C SER A 39 -13.69 -22.98 -13.78
N GLN A 40 -13.27 -21.73 -13.96
CA GLN A 40 -13.59 -20.92 -15.13
C GLN A 40 -12.56 -21.13 -16.24
N SER A 41 -13.02 -21.27 -17.49
CA SER A 41 -12.18 -21.36 -18.69
C SER A 41 -11.64 -19.99 -19.15
N HIS A 42 -11.60 -19.00 -18.26
CA HIS A 42 -11.24 -17.62 -18.60
C HIS A 42 -9.72 -17.47 -18.70
N ASP A 43 -9.26 -16.51 -19.51
CA ASP A 43 -7.84 -16.19 -19.58
C ASP A 43 -7.39 -15.61 -18.24
N LYS A 44 -6.55 -16.36 -17.52
CA LYS A 44 -6.01 -15.98 -16.21
C LYS A 44 -5.35 -14.60 -16.23
N LYS A 45 -4.72 -14.23 -17.35
CA LYS A 45 -4.06 -12.92 -17.49
C LYS A 45 -5.07 -11.78 -17.55
N GLN A 46 -6.21 -11.98 -18.21
CA GLN A 46 -7.28 -10.99 -18.27
C GLN A 46 -7.95 -10.80 -16.91
N SER A 47 -8.25 -11.88 -16.18
CA SER A 47 -8.78 -11.76 -14.82
C SER A 47 -7.81 -11.06 -13.85
N MET A 48 -6.50 -11.29 -14.00
CA MET A 48 -5.49 -10.59 -13.21
C MET A 48 -5.45 -9.10 -13.56
N LEU A 49 -5.49 -8.75 -14.85
CA LEU A 49 -5.56 -7.38 -15.34
C LEU A 49 -6.77 -6.63 -14.76
N ASP A 50 -7.96 -7.24 -14.81
CA ASP A 50 -9.20 -6.68 -14.25
C ASP A 50 -9.09 -6.45 -12.74
N THR A 51 -8.51 -7.42 -12.03
CA THR A 51 -8.33 -7.35 -10.57
C THR A 51 -7.38 -6.21 -10.18
N LEU A 52 -6.24 -6.10 -10.88
CA LEU A 52 -5.25 -5.05 -10.62
C LEU A 52 -5.79 -3.67 -10.99
N LEU A 53 -6.50 -3.57 -12.10
CA LEU A 53 -7.19 -2.34 -12.50
C LEU A 53 -8.16 -1.88 -11.40
N ALA A 54 -9.02 -2.78 -10.92
CA ALA A 54 -9.97 -2.49 -9.85
C ALA A 54 -9.25 -2.05 -8.56
N ASN A 55 -8.16 -2.71 -8.19
CA ASN A 55 -7.37 -2.34 -7.01
C ASN A 55 -6.77 -0.93 -7.15
N ILE A 56 -6.17 -0.61 -8.30
CA ILE A 56 -5.58 0.72 -8.56
C ILE A 56 -6.64 1.81 -8.48
N VAL A 57 -7.75 1.65 -9.23
CA VAL A 57 -8.80 2.66 -9.31
C VAL A 57 -9.43 2.91 -7.94
N ASN A 58 -9.74 1.85 -7.19
CA ASN A 58 -10.33 1.99 -5.85
C ASN A 58 -9.32 2.55 -4.83
N SER A 59 -8.06 2.13 -4.88
CA SER A 59 -6.99 2.65 -4.01
C SER A 59 -6.77 4.14 -4.23
N SER A 60 -6.76 4.61 -5.48
CA SER A 60 -6.66 6.04 -5.78
C SER A 60 -7.91 6.82 -5.39
N ALA A 61 -9.11 6.24 -5.56
CA ALA A 61 -10.36 6.90 -5.20
C ALA A 61 -10.49 7.18 -3.70
N ILE A 62 -9.89 6.33 -2.84
CA ILE A 62 -9.81 6.57 -1.38
C ILE A 62 -9.06 7.88 -1.07
N GLU A 63 -8.04 8.22 -1.86
CA GLU A 63 -7.28 9.47 -1.72
C GLU A 63 -7.91 10.64 -2.51
N GLY A 64 -9.11 10.47 -3.05
CA GLY A 64 -9.80 11.47 -3.86
C GLY A 64 -9.29 11.61 -5.31
N GLU A 65 -8.36 10.76 -5.73
CA GLU A 65 -7.82 10.76 -7.09
C GLU A 65 -8.71 9.96 -8.05
N LYS A 66 -9.11 10.59 -9.16
CA LYS A 66 -9.89 9.94 -10.23
C LYS A 66 -8.99 9.60 -11.41
N LEU A 67 -8.57 8.34 -11.50
CA LEU A 67 -7.78 7.84 -12.62
C LEU A 67 -8.67 7.46 -13.80
N ASN A 68 -8.15 7.62 -15.03
CA ASN A 68 -8.79 7.06 -16.22
C ASN A 68 -8.54 5.54 -16.27
N ALA A 69 -9.58 4.75 -16.01
CA ALA A 69 -9.50 3.30 -15.97
C ALA A 69 -8.97 2.68 -17.27
N PHE A 70 -9.30 3.25 -18.45
CA PHE A 70 -8.78 2.75 -19.73
C PHE A 70 -7.28 2.97 -19.87
N SER A 71 -6.79 4.11 -19.39
CA SER A 71 -5.36 4.44 -19.37
C SER A 71 -4.60 3.50 -18.41
N VAL A 72 -5.12 3.28 -17.20
CA VAL A 72 -4.55 2.32 -16.22
C VAL A 72 -4.52 0.90 -16.78
N ARG A 73 -5.61 0.47 -17.42
CA ARG A 73 -5.69 -0.85 -18.06
C ARG A 73 -4.62 -1.01 -19.13
N SER A 74 -4.46 0.00 -19.99
CA SER A 74 -3.44 0.00 -21.04
C SER A 74 -2.02 -0.05 -20.46
N SER A 75 -1.76 0.72 -19.39
CA SER A 75 -0.48 0.68 -18.66
C SER A 75 -0.18 -0.72 -18.11
N LEU A 76 -1.14 -1.36 -17.43
CA LEU A 76 -0.97 -2.72 -16.91
C LEU A 76 -0.78 -3.75 -18.04
N ALA A 77 -1.60 -3.69 -19.09
CA ALA A 77 -1.52 -4.60 -20.23
C ALA A 77 -0.15 -4.54 -20.92
N ASN A 78 0.35 -3.33 -21.17
CA ASN A 78 1.68 -3.09 -21.76
C ASN A 78 2.79 -3.75 -20.92
N LYS A 79 2.70 -3.64 -19.59
CA LYS A 79 3.71 -4.22 -18.68
C LYS A 79 3.64 -5.74 -18.61
N PHE A 80 2.47 -6.35 -18.78
CA PHE A 80 2.32 -7.80 -18.92
C PHE A 80 2.62 -8.33 -20.33
N GLY A 81 3.00 -7.46 -21.27
CA GLY A 81 3.23 -7.83 -22.67
C GLY A 81 1.95 -8.32 -23.36
N LEU A 82 0.79 -7.83 -22.94
CA LEU A 82 -0.50 -8.14 -23.53
C LEU A 82 -0.84 -7.12 -24.61
N THR A 83 -1.31 -7.61 -25.76
CA THR A 83 -1.86 -6.76 -26.81
C THR A 83 -3.36 -6.60 -26.58
N GLU A 84 -3.82 -5.37 -26.36
CA GLU A 84 -5.24 -5.04 -26.32
C GLU A 84 -5.68 -4.47 -27.67
N GLU A 85 -6.84 -4.88 -28.17
CA GLU A 85 -7.38 -4.39 -29.45
C GLU A 85 -7.63 -2.86 -29.44
N ASN A 86 -7.94 -2.30 -28.26
CA ASN A 86 -8.27 -0.89 -28.06
C ASN A 86 -7.34 -0.25 -27.01
N SER A 87 -6.06 -0.09 -27.32
CA SER A 87 -5.13 0.60 -26.42
C SER A 87 -5.47 2.08 -26.28
N PHE A 88 -5.58 2.57 -25.04
CA PHE A 88 -5.72 3.99 -24.75
C PHE A 88 -4.35 4.63 -24.46
N PRO A 89 -4.19 5.94 -24.67
CA PRO A 89 -2.98 6.65 -24.26
C PRO A 89 -2.71 6.47 -22.76
N THR A 90 -1.47 6.11 -22.41
CA THR A 90 -1.01 6.05 -21.02
C THR A 90 -0.46 7.41 -20.58
N THR A 91 -0.35 7.61 -19.27
CA THR A 91 0.34 8.76 -18.68
C THR A 91 1.46 8.29 -17.78
N GLU A 92 2.42 9.16 -17.47
CA GLU A 92 3.48 8.85 -16.50
C GLU A 92 2.90 8.40 -15.14
N GLN A 93 1.77 8.98 -14.73
CA GLN A 93 1.08 8.59 -13.50
C GLN A 93 0.51 7.16 -13.59
N THR A 94 -0.21 6.82 -14.67
CA THR A 94 -0.81 5.48 -14.79
C THR A 94 0.26 4.40 -14.99
N ASP A 95 1.32 4.72 -15.73
CA ASP A 95 2.46 3.82 -15.91
C ASP A 95 3.22 3.60 -14.60
N GLY A 96 3.47 4.66 -13.83
CA GLY A 96 4.11 4.56 -12.53
C GLY A 96 3.32 3.72 -11.52
N ILE A 97 2.00 3.93 -11.42
CA ILE A 97 1.15 3.12 -10.53
C ILE A 97 1.09 1.65 -10.98
N ALA A 98 1.01 1.40 -12.29
CA ALA A 98 1.08 0.04 -12.82
C ALA A 98 2.42 -0.65 -12.49
N GLU A 99 3.55 0.07 -12.59
CA GLU A 99 4.87 -0.44 -12.19
C GLU A 99 4.93 -0.84 -10.72
N ILE A 100 4.38 -0.02 -9.82
CA ILE A 100 4.33 -0.33 -8.39
C ILE A 100 3.57 -1.63 -8.15
N MET A 101 2.37 -1.74 -8.72
CA MET A 101 1.51 -2.91 -8.52
C MET A 101 2.15 -4.19 -9.07
N ILE A 102 2.81 -4.10 -10.23
CA ILE A 102 3.49 -5.24 -10.84
C ILE A 102 4.71 -5.65 -10.02
N ASP A 103 5.51 -4.70 -9.55
CA ASP A 103 6.62 -5.02 -8.64
C ASP A 103 6.10 -5.68 -7.36
N ALA A 104 5.00 -5.20 -6.79
CA ALA A 104 4.44 -5.74 -5.56
C ALA A 104 3.96 -7.20 -5.71
N ILE A 105 3.40 -7.58 -6.87
CA ILE A 105 2.87 -8.94 -7.13
C ILE A 105 3.86 -9.90 -7.77
N GLU A 106 4.84 -9.44 -8.53
CA GLU A 106 5.82 -10.30 -9.19
C GLU A 106 7.05 -10.53 -8.31
N ASN A 107 7.40 -9.57 -7.44
CA ASN A 107 8.57 -9.64 -6.57
C ASN A 107 8.17 -9.94 -5.10
N LEU A 108 7.32 -10.96 -4.90
CA LEU A 108 6.80 -11.39 -3.59
C LEU A 108 7.89 -12.00 -2.67
N ASP A 109 8.92 -12.60 -3.26
CA ASP A 109 10.03 -13.22 -2.55
C ASP A 109 11.21 -12.29 -2.29
N SER A 110 11.22 -11.13 -2.94
CA SER A 110 12.22 -10.09 -2.72
C SER A 110 12.01 -9.42 -1.36
N THR A 111 13.10 -9.19 -0.64
CA THR A 111 13.09 -8.50 0.65
C THR A 111 12.55 -7.09 0.52
N LEU A 112 11.67 -6.68 1.43
CA LEU A 112 11.30 -5.27 1.57
C LEU A 112 12.53 -4.49 2.05
N SER A 113 12.78 -3.35 1.44
CA SER A 113 13.86 -2.44 1.82
C SER A 113 13.40 -1.00 1.70
N LEU A 114 14.07 -0.09 2.39
CA LEU A 114 13.82 1.35 2.25
C LEU A 114 13.93 1.77 0.78
N LYS A 115 14.96 1.29 0.07
CA LYS A 115 15.14 1.58 -1.36
C LYS A 115 13.94 1.16 -2.20
N ARG A 116 13.34 -0.01 -1.92
CA ARG A 116 12.15 -0.49 -2.64
C ARG A 116 10.93 0.40 -2.37
N ILE A 117 10.70 0.75 -1.11
CA ILE A 117 9.62 1.67 -0.70
C ILE A 117 9.78 3.04 -1.36
N LEU A 118 10.99 3.60 -1.35
CA LEU A 118 11.28 4.90 -1.95
C LEU A 118 11.17 4.86 -3.48
N ASN A 119 11.54 3.76 -4.13
CA ASN A 119 11.31 3.59 -5.57
C ASN A 119 9.82 3.56 -5.91
N TRP A 120 9.00 2.87 -5.10
CA TRP A 120 7.54 2.93 -5.27
C TRP A 120 7.00 4.35 -5.08
N HIS A 121 7.47 5.05 -4.05
CA HIS A 121 7.09 6.43 -3.79
C HIS A 121 7.46 7.36 -4.96
N GLU A 122 8.64 7.19 -5.57
CA GLU A 122 9.05 7.95 -6.76
C GLU A 122 8.13 7.69 -7.95
N LYS A 123 7.70 6.44 -8.18
CA LYS A 123 6.79 6.08 -9.28
C LYS A 123 5.35 6.54 -9.05
N LEU A 124 4.95 6.75 -7.81
CA LEU A 124 3.59 7.17 -7.48
C LEU A 124 3.29 8.59 -7.96
N PHE A 125 4.33 9.43 -8.05
CA PHE A 125 4.21 10.84 -8.39
C PHE A 125 4.97 11.16 -9.69
N PRO A 126 4.27 11.56 -10.77
CA PRO A 126 4.91 11.87 -12.04
C PRO A 126 5.85 13.08 -11.93
N LYS A 127 6.80 13.20 -12.86
CA LYS A 127 7.72 14.33 -12.91
C LYS A 127 6.93 15.64 -13.05
N GLY A 128 7.28 16.62 -12.22
CA GLY A 128 6.60 17.91 -12.18
C GLY A 128 5.38 17.97 -11.24
N TYR A 129 4.96 16.85 -10.63
CA TYR A 129 3.97 16.89 -9.54
C TYR A 129 4.42 17.81 -8.40
N ALA A 130 5.74 17.82 -8.13
CA ALA A 130 6.41 18.70 -7.17
C ALA A 130 6.17 20.21 -7.43
N MET A 131 5.83 20.63 -8.66
CA MET A 131 5.53 22.02 -8.98
C MET A 131 4.13 22.46 -8.51
N LEU A 132 3.19 21.51 -8.37
CA LEU A 132 1.82 21.76 -7.91
C LEU A 132 1.71 21.62 -6.39
N SER A 133 2.53 20.76 -5.80
CA SER A 133 2.67 20.57 -4.36
C SER A 133 4.12 20.17 -4.08
N PRO A 134 4.86 20.82 -3.16
CA PRO A 134 6.28 20.53 -2.89
C PRO A 134 6.46 19.19 -2.17
N ILE A 135 6.09 18.09 -2.81
CA ILE A 135 6.32 16.74 -2.36
C ILE A 135 7.70 16.33 -2.83
N MET A 136 8.53 15.94 -1.87
CA MET A 136 9.82 15.34 -2.17
C MET A 136 9.64 13.84 -2.40
N CYS A 137 9.45 13.46 -3.66
CA CYS A 137 9.27 12.07 -4.07
C CYS A 137 10.56 11.26 -3.84
N GLY A 138 10.42 9.95 -3.57
CA GLY A 138 11.57 9.06 -3.42
C GLY A 138 12.43 9.29 -2.16
N GLN A 139 11.95 10.04 -1.18
CA GLN A 139 12.63 10.19 0.12
C GLN A 139 11.64 10.16 1.30
N LEU A 140 12.19 10.01 2.50
CA LEU A 140 11.44 10.14 3.75
C LEU A 140 11.01 11.59 3.96
N ARG A 141 9.95 11.79 4.75
CA ARG A 141 9.48 13.13 5.12
C ARG A 141 10.52 13.92 5.92
N GLY A 142 10.37 15.23 5.90
CA GLY A 142 11.17 16.16 6.69
C GLY A 142 10.81 16.18 8.18
N SER A 143 11.34 17.17 8.89
CA SER A 143 11.17 17.34 10.35
C SER A 143 9.81 17.92 10.76
N GLU A 144 9.02 18.39 9.80
CA GLU A 144 7.68 18.91 10.10
C GLU A 144 6.78 17.83 10.72
N PRO A 145 5.99 18.16 11.75
CA PRO A 145 5.04 17.23 12.34
C PRO A 145 4.10 16.65 11.29
N MET A 146 3.99 15.33 11.25
CA MET A 146 3.06 14.65 10.35
C MET A 146 1.77 14.38 11.11
N GLN A 147 0.74 15.19 10.83
CA GLN A 147 -0.52 15.19 11.57
C GLN A 147 -1.72 14.95 10.66
N VAL A 148 -2.66 14.13 11.13
CA VAL A 148 -4.00 14.05 10.56
C VAL A 148 -4.87 15.05 11.30
N VAL A 149 -5.24 16.12 10.61
CA VAL A 149 -6.00 17.23 11.19
C VAL A 149 -7.37 17.39 10.55
N SER A 150 -8.33 17.91 11.31
CA SER A 150 -9.58 18.44 10.78
C SER A 150 -9.88 19.82 11.36
N GLY A 151 -10.88 20.51 10.82
CA GLY A 151 -11.29 21.83 11.30
C GLY A 151 -10.60 22.96 10.54
N ARG A 152 -10.67 24.17 11.09
CA ARG A 152 -10.12 25.35 10.43
C ARG A 152 -8.60 25.41 10.60
N ILE A 153 -7.92 26.01 9.63
CA ILE A 153 -6.44 26.16 9.62
C ILE A 153 -5.94 26.91 10.87
N ASP A 154 -6.72 27.87 11.38
CA ASP A 154 -6.40 28.65 12.60
C ASP A 154 -6.67 27.89 13.91
N ARG A 155 -7.40 26.77 13.86
CA ARG A 155 -7.72 25.94 15.03
C ARG A 155 -7.90 24.47 14.62
N PRO A 156 -6.82 23.78 14.22
CA PRO A 156 -6.90 22.39 13.82
C PRO A 156 -7.19 21.49 15.03
N THR A 157 -8.05 20.50 14.84
CA THR A 157 -8.18 19.35 15.74
C THR A 157 -7.25 18.27 15.22
N ILE A 158 -6.23 17.91 16.01
CA ILE A 158 -5.29 16.84 15.67
C ILE A 158 -5.91 15.51 16.09
N HIS A 159 -6.21 14.65 15.11
CA HIS A 159 -6.75 13.30 15.34
C HIS A 159 -5.65 12.25 15.48
N PHE A 160 -4.48 12.53 14.92
CA PHE A 160 -3.30 11.68 15.00
C PHE A 160 -2.06 12.51 14.68
N GLU A 161 -0.96 12.21 15.36
CA GLU A 161 0.38 12.67 14.99
C GLU A 161 1.26 11.43 14.87
N ALA A 162 2.00 11.31 13.79
CA ALA A 162 2.93 10.20 13.56
C ALA A 162 4.18 10.33 14.46
N PRO A 163 5.00 9.29 14.62
CA PRO A 163 6.29 9.39 15.31
C PRO A 163 7.12 10.56 14.77
N PRO A 164 7.87 11.30 15.58
CA PRO A 164 8.62 12.46 15.08
C PRO A 164 9.80 11.99 14.21
N ARG A 165 10.38 12.90 13.41
CA ARG A 165 11.37 12.55 12.38
C ARG A 165 12.62 11.90 12.99
N GLU A 166 12.98 12.25 14.21
CA GLU A 166 14.18 11.81 14.93
C GLU A 166 14.19 10.31 15.21
N VAL A 167 13.02 9.69 15.37
CA VAL A 167 12.90 8.25 15.63
C VAL A 167 12.53 7.45 14.38
N LEU A 168 12.16 8.14 13.29
CA LEU A 168 11.55 7.53 12.12
C LEU A 168 12.43 6.48 11.44
N ASP A 169 13.73 6.73 11.25
CA ASP A 169 14.62 5.75 10.60
C ASP A 169 14.72 4.48 11.43
N THR A 170 14.82 4.60 12.76
CA THR A 170 14.91 3.44 13.67
C THR A 170 13.61 2.65 13.67
N GLU A 171 12.47 3.33 13.75
CA GLU A 171 11.14 2.71 13.71
C GLU A 171 10.86 2.03 12.37
N LEU A 172 11.27 2.66 11.26
CA LEU A 172 11.13 2.09 9.92
C LEU A 172 12.03 0.87 9.73
N ASP A 173 13.26 0.90 10.25
CA ASP A 173 14.14 -0.26 10.22
C ASP A 173 13.57 -1.42 11.05
N HIS A 174 12.94 -1.15 12.20
CA HIS A 174 12.23 -2.16 12.98
C HIS A 174 11.08 -2.77 12.18
N PHE A 175 10.27 -1.93 11.52
CA PHE A 175 9.19 -2.39 10.65
C PHE A 175 9.71 -3.26 9.50
N ILE A 176 10.75 -2.80 8.77
CA ILE A 176 11.31 -3.53 7.63
C ILE A 176 11.88 -4.88 8.06
N ARG A 177 12.62 -4.93 9.17
CA ARG A 177 13.12 -6.18 9.74
C ARG A 177 11.98 -7.11 10.11
N TRP A 178 11.01 -6.64 10.88
CA TRP A 178 9.83 -7.42 11.24
C TRP A 178 9.06 -7.92 10.00
N PHE A 179 8.85 -7.09 8.98
CA PHE A 179 8.14 -7.49 7.76
C PHE A 179 8.85 -8.67 7.09
N ASN A 180 10.18 -8.60 6.95
CA ASN A 180 10.95 -9.65 6.30
C ASN A 180 11.02 -10.94 7.15
N ASP A 181 11.23 -10.81 8.46
CA ASP A 181 11.40 -11.95 9.36
C ASP A 181 10.07 -12.69 9.61
N SER A 182 8.98 -11.94 9.82
CA SER A 182 7.63 -12.48 10.07
C SER A 182 7.07 -13.30 8.92
N LYS A 183 7.61 -13.16 7.70
CA LYS A 183 7.19 -13.98 6.54
C LYS A 183 7.39 -15.48 6.78
N LYS A 184 8.39 -15.85 7.59
CA LYS A 184 8.71 -17.26 7.93
C LYS A 184 8.05 -17.74 9.22
N GLU A 185 7.31 -16.86 9.91
CA GLU A 185 6.72 -17.19 11.20
C GLU A 185 5.41 -17.98 11.03
N ALA A 186 5.45 -19.29 11.27
CA ALA A 186 4.30 -20.17 11.08
C ALA A 186 3.12 -19.87 12.05
N SER A 187 3.39 -19.26 13.21
CA SER A 187 2.36 -18.89 14.19
C SER A 187 1.56 -17.67 13.78
N LEU A 188 2.03 -16.87 12.83
CA LEU A 188 1.40 -15.64 12.40
C LEU A 188 0.59 -15.89 11.12
N ASP A 189 -0.75 -15.83 11.22
CA ASP A 189 -1.60 -15.97 10.04
C ASP A 189 -1.28 -14.86 9.01
N PRO A 190 -1.06 -15.18 7.72
CA PRO A 190 -0.73 -14.18 6.70
C PRO A 190 -1.72 -13.01 6.56
N LEU A 191 -3.02 -13.20 6.80
CA LEU A 191 -4.01 -12.12 6.77
C LEU A 191 -3.83 -11.18 7.97
N LEU A 192 -3.51 -11.75 9.14
CA LEU A 192 -3.18 -10.96 10.31
C LEU A 192 -1.85 -10.22 10.14
N ARG A 193 -0.84 -10.87 9.53
CA ARG A 193 0.41 -10.21 9.14
C ARG A 193 0.17 -9.03 8.21
N ALA A 194 -0.73 -9.16 7.24
CA ALA A 194 -1.11 -8.06 6.35
C ALA A 194 -1.78 -6.92 7.13
N ALA A 195 -2.71 -7.22 8.05
CA ALA A 195 -3.34 -6.21 8.89
C ALA A 195 -2.34 -5.46 9.80
N ILE A 196 -1.39 -6.18 10.41
CA ILE A 196 -0.32 -5.58 11.21
C ILE A 196 0.60 -4.71 10.34
N THR A 197 1.00 -5.21 9.17
CA THR A 197 1.79 -4.43 8.20
C THR A 197 1.10 -3.11 7.88
N GLN A 198 -0.20 -3.18 7.59
CA GLN A 198 -1.00 -2.03 7.20
C GLN A 198 -1.09 -0.98 8.31
N ILE A 199 -1.47 -1.38 9.52
CA ILE A 199 -1.59 -0.44 10.65
C ILE A 199 -0.22 0.12 11.06
N TRP A 200 0.85 -0.68 11.03
CA TRP A 200 2.17 -0.23 11.42
C TRP A 200 2.71 0.78 10.42
N PHE A 201 2.75 0.45 9.12
CA PHE A 201 3.33 1.34 8.12
C PHE A 201 2.59 2.68 8.02
N VAL A 202 1.25 2.67 8.02
CA VAL A 202 0.45 3.91 7.99
C VAL A 202 0.64 4.76 9.25
N THR A 203 0.89 4.14 10.40
CA THR A 203 1.20 4.84 11.67
C THR A 203 2.55 5.52 11.61
N LEU A 204 3.58 4.89 11.03
CA LEU A 204 4.90 5.52 10.86
C LEU A 204 4.82 6.76 9.96
N HIS A 205 3.93 6.71 8.96
CA HIS A 205 3.66 7.82 8.04
C HIS A 205 4.96 8.38 7.45
N THR A 206 5.75 7.49 6.84
CA THR A 206 7.17 7.69 6.53
C THR A 206 7.42 8.70 5.41
N LEU A 207 6.45 8.86 4.51
CA LEU A 207 6.53 9.69 3.31
C LEU A 207 5.78 11.00 3.50
N ASN A 208 6.09 12.03 2.71
CA ASN A 208 5.37 13.31 2.75
C ASN A 208 3.92 13.18 2.29
N ASP A 209 3.64 12.26 1.36
CA ASP A 209 2.31 11.91 0.86
C ASP A 209 2.37 10.47 0.29
N GLY A 210 1.23 9.90 -0.07
CA GLY A 210 1.15 8.59 -0.73
C GLY A 210 1.25 7.40 0.22
N ASN A 211 1.42 7.62 1.52
CA ASN A 211 1.52 6.55 2.53
C ASN A 211 0.36 5.55 2.41
N GLY A 212 -0.89 6.03 2.30
CA GLY A 212 -2.06 5.17 2.15
C GLY A 212 -1.99 4.27 0.90
N ARG A 213 -1.59 4.83 -0.25
CA ARG A 213 -1.46 4.10 -1.52
C ARG A 213 -0.30 3.11 -1.51
N ILE A 214 0.83 3.45 -0.88
CA ILE A 214 1.99 2.55 -0.73
C ILE A 214 1.70 1.41 0.26
N THR A 215 0.87 1.66 1.26
CA THR A 215 0.49 0.64 2.25
C THR A 215 -0.41 -0.44 1.65
N ARG A 216 -1.28 -0.07 0.71
CA ARG A 216 -2.28 -0.95 0.09
C ARG A 216 -1.69 -1.73 -1.07
#